data_AF-A0A089HYL9-F1
#
_entry.id   AF-A0A089HYL9-F1
#
_cell.length_a   1.000
_cell.length_b   1.000
_cell.length_c   1.000
_cell.angle_alpha   90.00
_cell.angle_beta   90.00
_cell.angle_gamma   90.00
#
_symmetry.space_group_name_H-M   'P 1'
#
loop_
_entity.id
_entity.type
_entity.pdbx_description
1 polymer ?
#
loop_
_entity_poly.entity_id
_entity_poly.type
_entity_poly.pdbx_seq_one_letter_code
_entity_poly.pdbx_strand_id
1 'polypeptide(L)'
;MKVWLRILLILSIIFSASSFVWFLLGSTAYFQRGMDIIGTTYLWGGGIPVLLFAVLFIVLLIKRWTPTSRVDYVGICLVVVLSTVLSVALFQSVSTHGWANEKIKSDSIKITADEKYEYRIDLINLFQRNSHARLYLKDIGSGEEMYIPIDIQTRKIIGLGVSKVNHWVELEAMDKASYYILYTTKDLGIPEEEFKIDITAGTSSRVN
;
A
#
# COMPACT_ATOMS: atom_id res chain seq x y z
N MET A 1 -32.32 -0.03 -30.52
CA MET A 1 -31.78 1.01 -29.63
C MET A 1 -31.16 2.14 -30.42
N LYS A 2 -31.42 3.40 -30.03
CA LYS A 2 -30.78 4.57 -30.66
C LYS A 2 -29.25 4.49 -30.47
N VAL A 3 -28.49 4.90 -31.49
CA VAL A 3 -27.03 4.76 -31.51
C VAL A 3 -26.36 5.46 -30.31
N TRP A 4 -26.81 6.65 -29.95
CA TRP A 4 -26.26 7.40 -28.81
C TRP A 4 -26.39 6.66 -27.49
N LEU A 5 -27.55 6.03 -27.22
CA LEU A 5 -27.78 5.27 -25.98
C LEU A 5 -26.91 4.03 -25.95
N ARG A 6 -26.70 3.38 -27.09
CA ARG A 6 -25.76 2.26 -27.22
C ARG A 6 -24.35 2.66 -26.81
N ILE A 7 -23.86 3.78 -27.35
CA ILE A 7 -22.52 4.30 -27.06
C ILE A 7 -22.41 4.66 -25.57
N LEU A 8 -23.41 5.35 -25.02
CA LEU A 8 -23.45 5.70 -23.59
C LEU A 8 -23.31 4.47 -22.71
N LEU A 9 -24.12 3.42 -22.95
CA LEU A 9 -24.07 2.19 -22.15
C LEU A 9 -22.72 1.48 -22.26
N ILE A 10 -22.12 1.44 -23.47
CA ILE A 10 -20.79 0.85 -23.67
C ILE A 10 -19.74 1.61 -22.85
N LEU A 11 -19.75 2.95 -22.91
CA LEU A 11 -18.82 3.77 -22.13
C LEU A 11 -19.03 3.60 -20.62
N SER A 12 -20.28 3.56 -20.15
CA SER A 12 -20.60 3.32 -18.74
C SER A 12 -20.12 1.95 -18.26
N ILE A 13 -20.22 0.89 -19.09
CA ILE A 13 -19.68 -0.44 -18.77
C ILE A 13 -18.16 -0.38 -18.62
N ILE A 14 -17.46 0.20 -19.61
CA ILE A 14 -16.00 0.29 -19.59
C ILE A 14 -15.52 1.07 -18.37
N PHE A 15 -16.17 2.19 -18.06
CA PHE A 15 -15.83 3.01 -16.91
C PHE A 15 -16.07 2.29 -15.58
N SER A 16 -17.23 1.63 -15.45
CA SER A 16 -17.59 0.85 -14.25
C SER A 16 -16.61 -0.30 -14.03
N ALA A 17 -16.33 -1.09 -15.06
CA ALA A 17 -15.38 -2.20 -15.00
C ALA A 17 -13.96 -1.71 -14.67
N SER A 18 -13.50 -0.64 -15.31
CA SER A 18 -12.19 -0.04 -15.04
C SER A 18 -12.08 0.45 -13.60
N SER A 19 -13.11 1.13 -13.09
CA SER A 19 -13.12 1.62 -11.70
C SER A 19 -13.07 0.48 -10.68
N PHE A 20 -13.79 -0.61 -10.95
CA PHE A 20 -13.80 -1.79 -10.09
C PHE A 20 -12.45 -2.50 -10.09
N VAL A 21 -11.85 -2.72 -11.27
CA VAL A 21 -10.52 -3.31 -11.39
C VAL A 21 -9.46 -2.44 -10.72
N TRP A 22 -9.48 -1.13 -10.97
CA TRP A 22 -8.58 -0.18 -10.32
C TRP A 22 -8.69 -0.23 -8.80
N PHE A 23 -9.92 -0.24 -8.29
CA PHE A 23 -10.20 -0.38 -6.88
C PHE A 23 -9.64 -1.69 -6.28
N LEU A 24 -9.87 -2.82 -6.95
CA LEU A 24 -9.35 -4.12 -6.48
C LEU A 24 -7.82 -4.14 -6.44
N LEU A 25 -7.17 -3.68 -7.50
CA LEU A 25 -5.71 -3.62 -7.57
C LEU A 25 -5.15 -2.68 -6.50
N GLY A 26 -5.73 -1.50 -6.34
CA GLY A 26 -5.28 -0.52 -5.36
C GLY A 26 -5.46 -0.96 -3.91
N SER A 27 -6.66 -1.43 -3.56
CA SER A 27 -6.98 -1.86 -2.19
C SER A 27 -6.14 -3.04 -1.72
N THR A 28 -5.80 -3.96 -2.65
CA THR A 28 -4.95 -5.14 -2.40
C THR A 28 -3.46 -4.89 -2.65
N ALA A 29 -3.08 -3.66 -3.01
CA ALA A 29 -1.73 -3.30 -3.43
C ALA A 29 -1.15 -4.28 -4.46
N TYR A 30 -1.85 -4.49 -5.58
CA TYR A 30 -1.52 -5.47 -6.61
C TYR A 30 -1.41 -6.90 -6.05
N PHE A 31 -2.38 -7.29 -5.21
CA PHE A 31 -2.42 -8.59 -4.51
C PHE A 31 -1.21 -8.89 -3.62
N GLN A 32 -0.44 -7.85 -3.23
CA GLN A 32 0.62 -7.99 -2.24
C GLN A 32 0.06 -8.08 -0.83
N ARG A 33 -1.19 -7.64 -0.58
CA ARG A 33 -1.88 -7.80 0.71
C ARG A 33 -3.35 -8.16 0.54
N GLY A 34 -3.94 -8.67 1.62
CA GLY A 34 -5.40 -8.80 1.73
C GLY A 34 -6.08 -7.43 1.78
N MET A 35 -7.34 -7.39 1.38
CA MET A 35 -8.15 -6.17 1.49
C MET A 35 -8.40 -5.87 2.97
N ASP A 36 -8.14 -4.64 3.41
CA ASP A 36 -8.43 -4.20 4.77
C ASP A 36 -9.93 -3.95 4.99
N ILE A 37 -10.34 -3.67 6.23
CA ILE A 37 -11.75 -3.47 6.61
C ILE A 37 -12.35 -2.27 5.85
N ILE A 38 -11.57 -1.21 5.65
CA ILE A 38 -11.99 0.00 4.94
C ILE A 38 -12.23 -0.34 3.46
N GLY A 39 -11.28 -1.00 2.80
CA GLY A 39 -11.44 -1.51 1.45
C GLY A 39 -12.62 -2.45 1.34
N THR A 40 -12.81 -3.37 2.28
CA THR A 40 -13.96 -4.29 2.28
C THR A 40 -15.29 -3.53 2.34
N THR A 41 -15.35 -2.45 3.12
CA THR A 41 -16.54 -1.58 3.19
C THR A 41 -16.81 -0.91 1.85
N TYR A 42 -15.79 -0.37 1.17
CA TYR A 42 -15.94 0.21 -0.18
C TYR A 42 -16.30 -0.84 -1.23
N LEU A 43 -15.80 -2.07 -1.10
CA LEU A 43 -16.16 -3.18 -2.00
C LEU A 43 -17.66 -3.48 -1.90
N TRP A 44 -18.20 -3.63 -0.70
CA TRP A 44 -19.62 -3.92 -0.50
C TRP A 44 -20.52 -2.71 -0.82
N GLY A 45 -20.12 -1.51 -0.41
CA GLY A 45 -20.93 -0.29 -0.56
C GLY A 45 -20.88 0.33 -1.96
N GLY A 46 -19.79 0.14 -2.71
CA GLY A 46 -19.59 0.73 -4.04
C GLY A 46 -19.21 -0.30 -5.10
N GLY A 47 -18.22 -1.16 -4.82
CA GLY A 47 -17.66 -2.10 -5.79
C GLY A 47 -18.69 -3.06 -6.38
N ILE A 48 -19.39 -3.79 -5.52
CA ILE A 48 -20.44 -4.73 -5.91
C ILE A 48 -21.60 -4.01 -6.63
N PRO A 49 -22.16 -2.90 -6.11
CA PRO A 49 -23.15 -2.12 -6.84
C PRO A 49 -22.72 -1.67 -8.24
N VAL A 50 -21.49 -1.17 -8.40
CA VAL A 50 -20.94 -0.76 -9.72
C VAL A 50 -20.85 -1.95 -10.67
N LEU A 51 -20.43 -3.11 -10.18
CA LEU A 51 -20.38 -4.33 -10.99
C LEU A 51 -21.80 -4.79 -11.41
N LEU A 52 -22.78 -4.71 -10.52
CA LEU A 52 -24.18 -5.00 -10.84
C LEU A 52 -24.74 -4.05 -11.90
N PHE A 53 -24.40 -2.75 -11.85
CA PHE A 53 -24.77 -1.81 -12.91
C PHE A 53 -24.12 -2.16 -14.25
N ALA A 54 -22.84 -2.54 -14.27
CA ALA A 54 -22.18 -3.00 -15.49
C ALA A 54 -22.88 -4.22 -16.09
N VAL A 55 -23.24 -5.22 -15.27
CA VAL A 55 -24.01 -6.39 -15.71
C VAL A 55 -25.39 -5.98 -16.26
N LEU A 56 -26.10 -5.08 -15.56
CA LEU A 56 -27.38 -4.56 -16.02
C LEU A 56 -27.25 -3.90 -17.40
N PHE A 57 -26.26 -3.04 -17.61
CA PHE A 57 -26.03 -2.38 -18.91
C PHE A 57 -25.70 -3.39 -20.02
N ILE A 58 -24.92 -4.44 -19.72
CA ILE A 58 -24.66 -5.53 -20.66
C ILE A 58 -25.96 -6.24 -21.04
N VAL A 59 -26.81 -6.58 -20.08
CA VAL A 59 -28.10 -7.22 -20.33
C VAL A 59 -29.00 -6.34 -21.20
N LEU A 60 -29.06 -5.04 -20.92
CA LEU A 60 -29.83 -4.09 -21.73
C LEU A 60 -29.32 -4.02 -23.18
N LEU A 61 -27.99 -4.04 -23.37
CA LEU A 61 -27.36 -4.08 -24.70
C LEU A 61 -27.69 -5.37 -25.46
N ILE A 62 -27.56 -6.53 -24.81
CA ILE A 62 -27.83 -7.85 -25.42
C ILE A 62 -29.30 -7.96 -25.82
N LYS A 63 -30.22 -7.58 -24.93
CA LYS A 63 -31.67 -7.58 -25.20
C LYS A 63 -32.10 -6.47 -26.17
N ARG A 64 -31.17 -5.58 -26.57
CA ARG A 64 -31.43 -4.41 -27.42
C ARG A 64 -32.58 -3.55 -26.90
N TRP A 65 -32.75 -3.49 -25.57
CA TRP A 65 -33.86 -2.80 -24.93
C TRP A 65 -33.86 -1.31 -25.31
N THR A 66 -35.05 -0.76 -25.50
CA THR A 66 -35.21 0.65 -25.85
C THR A 66 -36.22 1.31 -24.95
N PRO A 67 -35.89 2.47 -24.34
CA PRO A 67 -36.85 3.23 -23.55
C PRO A 67 -38.01 3.69 -24.44
N THR A 68 -39.22 3.35 -24.01
CA THR A 68 -40.48 3.64 -24.72
C THR A 68 -41.24 4.80 -24.08
N SER A 69 -41.08 4.98 -22.77
CA SER A 69 -41.75 6.02 -21.99
C SER A 69 -40.77 7.09 -21.49
N ARG A 70 -41.28 8.28 -21.12
CA ARG A 70 -40.45 9.31 -20.45
C ARG A 70 -39.86 8.79 -19.14
N VAL A 71 -40.60 7.93 -18.42
CA VAL A 71 -40.15 7.33 -17.16
C VAL A 71 -38.95 6.42 -17.42
N ASP A 72 -38.95 5.64 -18.50
CA ASP A 72 -37.83 4.77 -18.89
C ASP A 72 -36.55 5.59 -19.15
N TYR A 73 -36.69 6.74 -19.81
CA TYR A 73 -35.57 7.66 -20.06
C TYR A 73 -35.03 8.28 -18.77
N VAL A 74 -35.90 8.72 -17.86
CA VAL A 74 -35.47 9.27 -16.56
C VAL A 74 -34.79 8.19 -15.74
N GLY A 75 -35.35 6.98 -15.70
CA GLY A 75 -34.78 5.84 -14.97
C GLY A 75 -33.38 5.48 -15.46
N ILE A 76 -33.17 5.33 -16.77
CA ILE A 76 -31.84 4.98 -17.30
C ILE A 76 -30.82 6.09 -17.04
N CYS A 77 -31.21 7.37 -17.15
CA CYS A 77 -30.34 8.49 -16.83
C CYS A 77 -29.91 8.48 -15.35
N LEU A 78 -30.85 8.26 -14.42
CA LEU A 78 -30.53 8.15 -13.00
C LEU A 78 -29.56 7.00 -12.69
N VAL A 79 -29.79 5.84 -13.30
CA VAL A 79 -28.92 4.67 -13.13
C VAL A 79 -27.51 4.95 -13.67
N VAL A 80 -27.38 5.58 -14.84
CA VAL A 80 -26.08 5.96 -15.42
C VAL A 80 -25.35 6.97 -14.52
N VAL A 81 -26.05 7.99 -14.02
CA VAL A 81 -25.47 8.99 -13.11
C VAL A 81 -24.99 8.32 -11.82
N LEU A 82 -25.83 7.50 -11.19
CA LEU A 82 -25.47 6.80 -9.96
C LEU A 82 -24.27 5.87 -10.16
N SER A 83 -24.27 5.08 -11.23
CA SER A 83 -23.15 4.22 -11.61
C SER A 83 -21.86 5.03 -11.78
N THR A 84 -21.95 6.21 -12.39
CA THR A 84 -20.81 7.10 -12.61
C THR A 84 -20.27 7.66 -11.29
N VAL A 85 -21.14 8.15 -10.41
CA VAL A 85 -20.77 8.69 -9.09
C VAL A 85 -20.07 7.64 -8.24
N LEU A 86 -20.63 6.42 -8.19
CA LEU A 86 -20.00 5.32 -7.45
C LEU A 86 -18.65 4.91 -8.06
N SER A 87 -18.55 4.87 -9.39
CA SER A 87 -17.28 4.58 -10.08
C SER A 87 -16.20 5.62 -9.75
N VAL A 88 -16.55 6.91 -9.71
CA VAL A 88 -15.63 7.99 -9.31
C VAL A 88 -15.20 7.82 -7.84
N ALA A 89 -16.14 7.51 -6.94
CA ALA A 89 -15.82 7.26 -5.54
C ALA A 89 -14.85 6.07 -5.37
N LEU A 90 -15.01 5.01 -6.16
CA LEU A 90 -14.09 3.87 -6.17
C LEU A 90 -12.68 4.26 -6.59
N PHE A 91 -12.53 5.07 -7.65
CA PHE A 91 -11.21 5.59 -8.05
C PHE A 91 -10.55 6.40 -6.94
N GLN A 92 -11.31 7.29 -6.28
CA GLN A 92 -10.79 8.17 -5.23
C GLN A 92 -10.47 7.44 -3.92
N SER A 93 -11.12 6.29 -3.66
CA SER A 93 -10.88 5.51 -2.44
C SER A 93 -9.52 4.81 -2.38
N VAL A 94 -8.80 4.72 -3.52
CA VAL A 94 -7.52 4.01 -3.62
C VAL A 94 -6.35 4.93 -3.23
N SER A 95 -5.57 4.53 -2.23
CA SER A 95 -4.26 5.14 -1.96
C SER A 95 -3.22 4.66 -2.97
N THR A 96 -2.38 5.55 -3.48
CA THR A 96 -1.24 5.21 -4.36
C THR A 96 -0.02 4.67 -3.62
N HIS A 97 0.07 4.92 -2.31
CA HIS A 97 1.22 4.53 -1.50
C HIS A 97 1.12 3.06 -1.08
N GLY A 98 2.22 2.34 -1.20
CA GLY A 98 2.35 0.91 -0.97
C GLY A 98 2.05 0.05 -2.21
N TRP A 99 1.80 0.61 -3.39
CA TRP A 99 1.70 -0.20 -4.61
C TRP A 99 2.23 0.51 -5.85
N ALA A 100 1.86 1.78 -6.07
CA ALA A 100 2.46 2.60 -7.11
C ALA A 100 3.78 3.22 -6.63
N ASN A 101 3.82 3.65 -5.36
CA ASN A 101 5.03 4.13 -4.68
C ASN A 101 5.28 3.28 -3.43
N GLU A 102 6.52 3.17 -2.99
CA GLU A 102 6.84 2.50 -1.72
C GLU A 102 6.23 3.25 -0.53
N LYS A 103 5.71 2.48 0.43
CA LYS A 103 5.25 3.02 1.71
C LYS A 103 6.33 2.78 2.75
N ILE A 104 7.05 3.84 3.11
CA ILE A 104 8.13 3.78 4.09
C ILE A 104 7.61 4.18 5.47
N LYS A 105 7.91 3.37 6.47
CA LYS A 105 7.72 3.68 7.88
C LYS A 105 9.09 3.68 8.55
N SER A 106 9.52 4.86 8.97
CA SER A 106 10.84 5.07 9.55
C SER A 106 10.78 5.17 11.06
N ASP A 107 11.80 4.62 11.71
CA ASP A 107 12.09 4.83 13.12
C ASP A 107 12.56 6.27 13.36
N SER A 108 12.61 6.69 14.62
CA SER A 108 13.23 7.96 14.99
C SER A 108 14.73 7.92 14.69
N ILE A 109 15.27 9.05 14.21
CA ILE A 109 16.71 9.21 14.01
C ILE A 109 17.41 9.17 15.37
N LYS A 110 18.46 8.37 15.47
CA LYS A 110 19.30 8.18 16.66
C LYS A 110 20.75 8.37 16.27
N ILE A 111 21.61 8.60 17.25
CA ILE A 111 23.06 8.71 17.07
C ILE A 111 23.71 7.51 17.76
N THR A 112 24.73 6.92 17.13
CA THR A 112 25.51 5.83 17.74
C THR A 112 26.24 6.31 18.98
N ALA A 113 26.52 5.42 19.93
CA ALA A 113 27.20 5.78 21.18
C ALA A 113 28.62 6.34 20.96
N ASP A 114 29.24 6.03 19.83
CA ASP A 114 30.54 6.55 19.41
C ASP A 114 30.45 7.83 18.57
N GLU A 115 29.25 8.40 18.44
CA GLU A 115 28.95 9.68 17.75
C GLU A 115 29.39 9.75 16.28
N LYS A 116 29.58 8.60 15.62
CA LYS A 116 29.98 8.56 14.20
C LYS A 116 28.81 8.60 13.23
N TYR A 117 27.69 7.97 13.58
CA TYR A 117 26.59 7.78 12.65
C TYR A 117 25.24 8.24 13.22
N GLU A 118 24.47 8.94 12.40
CA GLU A 118 23.02 9.06 12.52
C GLU A 118 22.38 7.82 11.88
N TYR A 119 21.43 7.18 12.55
CA TYR A 119 20.80 5.95 12.04
C TYR A 119 19.31 5.88 12.34
N ARG A 120 18.60 5.10 11.52
CA ARG A 120 17.22 4.65 11.75
C ARG A 120 16.91 3.42 10.91
N ILE A 121 15.94 2.61 11.32
CA ILE A 121 15.39 1.57 10.45
C ILE A 121 14.23 2.12 9.61
N ASP A 122 14.21 1.79 8.32
CA ASP A 122 13.10 2.01 7.42
C ASP A 122 12.42 0.65 7.15
N LEU A 123 11.14 0.53 7.52
CA LEU A 123 10.27 -0.59 7.17
C LEU A 123 9.49 -0.23 5.91
N ILE A 124 9.71 -0.97 4.84
CA ILE A 124 9.15 -0.69 3.52
C ILE A 124 8.01 -1.66 3.24
N ASN A 125 6.87 -1.12 2.79
CA ASN A 125 5.68 -1.89 2.40
C ASN A 125 5.22 -2.86 3.49
N LEU A 126 5.25 -2.41 4.75
CA LEU A 126 4.83 -3.22 5.89
C LEU A 126 3.41 -3.78 5.70
N PHE A 127 3.21 -5.04 6.11
CA PHE A 127 1.98 -5.83 5.92
C PHE A 127 1.67 -6.23 4.46
N GLN A 128 2.67 -6.18 3.58
CA GLN A 128 2.59 -6.67 2.21
C GLN A 128 3.58 -7.81 1.98
N ARG A 129 3.36 -8.66 0.98
CA ARG A 129 4.23 -9.80 0.64
C ARG A 129 5.65 -9.36 0.25
N ASN A 130 5.79 -8.19 -0.35
CA ASN A 130 7.05 -7.54 -0.72
C ASN A 130 7.61 -6.64 0.40
N SER A 131 7.17 -6.82 1.65
CA SER A 131 7.73 -6.08 2.79
C SER A 131 9.19 -6.41 3.01
N HIS A 132 10.00 -5.39 3.30
CA HIS A 132 11.41 -5.54 3.63
C HIS A 132 11.87 -4.39 4.53
N ALA A 133 13.07 -4.50 5.08
CA ALA A 133 13.65 -3.47 5.94
C ALA A 133 15.04 -3.06 5.44
N ARG A 134 15.40 -1.82 5.72
CA ARG A 134 16.76 -1.30 5.48
C ARG A 134 17.16 -0.38 6.62
N LEU A 135 18.44 -0.40 6.94
CA LEU A 135 19.07 0.53 7.87
C LEU A 135 19.52 1.76 7.08
N TYR A 136 19.00 2.92 7.43
CA TYR A 136 19.57 4.20 7.02
C TYR A 136 20.72 4.54 7.96
N LEU A 137 21.83 4.94 7.37
CA LEU A 137 23.01 5.46 8.05
C LEU A 137 23.44 6.75 7.39
N LYS A 138 23.86 7.71 8.19
CA LYS A 138 24.50 8.93 7.74
C LYS A 138 25.72 9.21 8.59
N ASP A 139 26.87 9.33 7.93
CA ASP A 139 28.11 9.70 8.59
C ASP A 139 28.02 11.16 9.06
N ILE A 140 28.28 11.40 10.34
CA ILE A 140 28.17 12.75 10.92
C ILE A 140 29.32 13.66 10.45
N GLY A 141 30.50 13.09 10.19
CA GLY A 141 31.68 13.82 9.76
C GLY A 141 31.65 14.18 8.27
N SER A 142 31.27 13.24 7.41
CA SER A 142 31.23 13.46 5.94
C SER A 142 29.86 13.87 5.41
N GLY A 143 28.78 13.57 6.13
CA GLY A 143 27.40 13.75 5.68
C GLY A 143 26.94 12.72 4.65
N GLU A 144 27.75 11.71 4.33
CA GLU A 144 27.42 10.66 3.36
C GLU A 144 26.32 9.74 3.89
N GLU A 145 25.31 9.47 3.04
CA GLU A 145 24.19 8.61 3.38
C GLU A 145 24.32 7.21 2.74
N MET A 146 23.95 6.18 3.49
CA MET A 146 23.98 4.79 3.07
C MET A 146 22.71 4.06 3.50
N TYR A 147 22.28 3.10 2.68
CA TYR A 147 21.15 2.22 2.96
C TYR A 147 21.61 0.76 2.91
N ILE A 148 21.59 0.07 4.06
CA ILE A 148 21.99 -1.32 4.18
C ILE A 148 20.73 -2.19 4.31
N PRO A 149 20.47 -3.16 3.41
CA PRO A 149 19.31 -4.04 3.55
C PRO A 149 19.45 -4.90 4.82
N ILE A 150 18.38 -5.00 5.61
CA ILE A 150 18.33 -5.83 6.82
C ILE A 150 17.22 -6.86 6.66
N ASP A 151 17.57 -8.14 6.80
CA ASP A 151 16.60 -9.23 6.73
C ASP A 151 15.83 -9.40 8.04
N ILE A 152 15.09 -8.36 8.46
CA ILE A 152 14.14 -8.43 9.58
C ILE A 152 12.93 -9.24 9.14
N GLN A 153 12.38 -10.08 10.03
CA GLN A 153 11.15 -10.83 9.76
C GLN A 153 9.89 -9.94 9.78
N THR A 154 9.82 -8.98 8.86
CA THR A 154 8.75 -7.97 8.73
C THR A 154 7.34 -8.57 8.64
N ARG A 155 7.22 -9.82 8.16
CA ARG A 155 5.95 -10.56 8.09
C ARG A 155 5.42 -11.05 9.44
N LYS A 156 6.28 -11.15 10.46
CA LYS A 156 5.88 -11.50 11.83
C LYS A 156 5.37 -10.28 12.62
N ILE A 157 5.55 -9.06 12.10
CA ILE A 157 4.99 -7.85 12.69
C ILE A 157 3.48 -7.87 12.44
N ILE A 158 2.68 -8.11 13.49
CA ILE A 158 1.21 -8.16 13.42
C ILE A 158 0.60 -6.76 13.64
N GLY A 159 1.32 -5.89 14.34
CA GLY A 159 0.98 -4.49 14.56
C GLY A 159 2.24 -3.72 14.91
N LEU A 160 2.25 -2.42 14.58
CA LEU A 160 3.38 -1.54 14.87
C LEU A 160 2.88 -0.37 15.70
N GLY A 161 3.38 -0.28 16.93
CA GLY A 161 3.20 0.91 17.76
C GLY A 161 3.99 2.06 17.15
N VAL A 162 3.31 3.15 16.79
CA VAL A 162 3.96 4.37 16.30
C VAL A 162 3.71 5.48 17.32
N SER A 163 4.78 5.93 17.94
CA SER A 163 4.85 6.99 18.94
C SER A 163 5.57 8.22 18.36
N LYS A 164 5.60 9.34 19.10
CA LYS A 164 6.39 10.54 18.73
C LYS A 164 7.88 10.21 18.61
N VAL A 165 8.35 9.29 19.45
CA VAL A 165 9.71 8.74 19.39
C VAL A 165 9.58 7.22 19.38
N ASN A 166 10.07 6.61 18.31
CA ASN A 166 10.09 5.16 18.18
C ASN A 166 11.49 4.65 18.52
N HIS A 167 11.53 3.45 19.09
CA HIS A 167 12.78 2.79 19.43
C HIS A 167 12.84 1.39 18.84
N TRP A 168 12.51 1.22 17.56
CA TRP A 168 12.38 -0.12 16.95
C TRP A 168 13.69 -0.90 16.86
N VAL A 169 14.82 -0.19 16.72
CA VAL A 169 16.15 -0.80 16.69
C VAL A 169 17.18 -0.02 17.50
N GLU A 170 18.23 -0.69 17.96
CA GLU A 170 19.40 -0.07 18.58
C GLU A 170 20.66 -0.54 17.86
N LEU A 171 21.60 0.38 17.62
CA LEU A 171 22.86 0.10 16.94
C LEU A 171 24.04 0.32 17.90
N GLU A 172 24.80 -0.74 18.17
CA GLU A 172 25.92 -0.76 19.10
C GLU A 172 27.24 -0.97 18.34
N ALA A 173 28.25 -0.17 18.67
CA ALA A 173 29.58 -0.28 18.08
C ALA A 173 30.32 -1.51 18.63
N MET A 174 30.98 -2.28 17.75
CA MET A 174 31.92 -3.31 18.18
C MET A 174 33.35 -2.75 18.33
N ASP A 175 34.24 -3.53 18.93
CA ASP A 175 35.68 -3.22 19.07
C ASP A 175 36.39 -2.88 17.73
N LYS A 176 35.82 -3.33 16.60
CA LYS A 176 36.30 -2.99 15.26
C LYS A 176 35.49 -1.81 14.69
N ALA A 177 36.19 -0.75 14.32
CA ALA A 177 35.60 0.54 13.92
C ALA A 177 34.56 0.49 12.77
N SER A 178 34.52 -0.56 11.96
CA SER A 178 33.61 -0.73 10.83
C SER A 178 32.46 -1.73 11.07
N TYR A 179 32.40 -2.36 12.24
CA TYR A 179 31.40 -3.36 12.58
C TYR A 179 30.48 -2.91 13.71
N TYR A 180 29.19 -3.14 13.54
CA TYR A 180 28.16 -2.81 14.52
C TYR A 180 27.23 -4.00 14.72
N ILE A 181 26.57 -4.07 15.88
CA ILE A 181 25.43 -4.95 16.11
C ILE A 181 24.17 -4.10 16.10
N LEU A 182 23.22 -4.49 15.27
CA LEU A 182 21.87 -3.95 15.27
C LEU A 182 20.96 -4.93 16.02
N TYR A 183 20.31 -4.46 17.08
CA TYR A 183 19.29 -5.19 17.83
C TYR A 183 17.92 -4.68 17.42
N THR A 184 16.97 -5.57 17.16
CA THR A 184 15.55 -5.19 17.17
C THR A 184 15.05 -5.13 18.61
N THR A 185 14.13 -4.21 18.89
CA THR A 185 13.54 -4.08 20.22
C THR A 185 12.12 -4.64 20.25
N LYS A 186 11.58 -4.78 21.46
CA LYS A 186 10.19 -5.20 21.70
C LYS A 186 9.16 -4.27 21.04
N ASP A 187 9.51 -3.00 20.80
CA ASP A 187 8.60 -2.03 20.18
C ASP A 187 8.25 -2.38 18.74
N LEU A 188 9.10 -3.19 18.08
CA LEU A 188 8.86 -3.69 16.73
C LEU A 188 7.78 -4.80 16.70
N GLY A 189 7.40 -5.35 17.86
CA GLY A 189 6.34 -6.35 17.97
C GLY A 189 6.71 -7.75 17.47
N ILE A 190 8.01 -8.05 17.37
CA ILE A 190 8.58 -9.36 17.03
C ILE A 190 9.59 -9.78 18.10
N PRO A 191 9.98 -11.08 18.17
CA PRO A 191 11.13 -11.48 18.97
C PRO A 191 12.36 -10.64 18.62
N GLU A 192 13.18 -10.35 19.63
CA GLU A 192 14.44 -9.64 19.44
C GLU A 192 15.33 -10.45 18.46
N GLU A 193 15.89 -9.77 17.48
CA GLU A 193 16.76 -10.29 16.44
C GLU A 193 18.02 -9.45 16.41
N GLU A 194 19.16 -10.10 16.17
CA GLU A 194 20.47 -9.45 16.11
C GLU A 194 21.05 -9.52 14.70
N PHE A 195 21.67 -8.44 14.27
CA PHE A 195 22.31 -8.35 12.96
C PHE A 195 23.68 -7.73 13.08
N LYS A 196 24.70 -8.41 12.57
CA LYS A 196 26.01 -7.85 12.37
C LYS A 196 26.01 -7.00 11.11
N ILE A 197 26.38 -5.74 11.25
CA ILE A 197 26.45 -4.75 10.19
C ILE A 197 27.91 -4.49 9.83
N ASP A 198 28.24 -4.61 8.55
CA ASP A 198 29.52 -4.18 7.98
C ASP A 198 29.29 -2.89 7.19
N ILE A 199 29.72 -1.76 7.77
CA ILE A 199 29.47 -0.43 7.20
C ILE A 199 30.27 -0.23 5.91
N THR A 200 31.50 -0.74 5.86
CA THR A 200 32.38 -0.58 4.69
C THR A 200 31.88 -1.41 3.51
N ALA A 201 31.41 -2.63 3.77
CA ALA A 201 30.83 -3.47 2.73
C ALA A 201 29.37 -3.09 2.39
N GLY A 202 28.69 -2.33 3.25
CA GLY A 202 27.26 -2.02 3.10
C GLY A 202 26.38 -3.26 3.21
N THR A 203 26.76 -4.23 4.06
CA THR A 203 26.07 -5.53 4.18
C THR A 203 25.63 -5.80 5.61
N SER A 204 24.62 -6.66 5.76
CA SER A 204 24.18 -7.16 7.05
C SER A 204 24.12 -8.68 7.05
N SER A 205 24.30 -9.28 8.22
CA SER A 205 24.14 -10.72 8.45
C SER A 205 23.47 -10.95 9.79
N ARG A 206 22.47 -11.84 9.81
CA ARG A 206 21.77 -12.21 11.04
C ARG A 206 22.71 -12.98 11.97
N VAL A 207 22.70 -12.63 13.24
CA VAL A 207 23.38 -13.37 14.31
C VAL A 207 22.31 -14.29 14.93
N ASN A 208 22.60 -15.59 14.98
CA ASN A 208 21.64 -16.61 15.43
C ASN A 208 21.34 -16.53 16.93
#